data_AF-A0A7J6J5P4-F1
#
_entry.id   AF-A0A7J6J5P4-F1
#
_cell.length_a   1.000
_cell.length_b   1.000
_cell.length_c   1.000
_cell.angle_alpha   90.00
_cell.angle_beta   90.00
_cell.angle_gamma   90.00
#
_symmetry.space_group_name_H-M   'P 1'
#
loop_
_entity.id
_entity.type
_entity.pdbx_description
1 polymer ?
#
loop_
_entity_poly.entity_id
_entity_poly.type
_entity_poly.pdbx_seq_one_letter_code
_entity_poly.pdbx_strand_id
1 'polypeptide(L)'
;MCLVNAAAKRLQGKGTSVVAMHPGYVPTKLTKFEAPDKMEDGLETYVMLAEGEYDVSGETGRYFDPKKQKGEPLPATEDVGLQEAVVKALEDFTGLKLPGSA
;
A
#
# COMPACT_ATOMS: atom_id res chain seq x y z
N MET A 1 -5.85 1.81 -1.29
CA MET A 1 -4.99 1.96 -2.47
C MET A 1 -4.94 3.35 -3.08
N CYS A 2 -5.89 4.27 -2.84
CA CYS A 2 -5.91 5.58 -3.53
C CYS A 2 -4.57 6.34 -3.52
N LEU A 3 -4.02 6.60 -2.32
CA LEU A 3 -2.72 7.28 -2.19
C LEU A 3 -1.57 6.47 -2.82
N VAL A 4 -1.59 5.15 -2.65
CA VAL A 4 -0.56 4.22 -3.16
C VAL A 4 -0.51 4.25 -4.69
N ASN A 5 -1.66 4.19 -5.35
CA ASN A 5 -1.75 4.26 -6.81
C ASN A 5 -1.28 5.63 -7.34
N ALA A 6 -1.70 6.71 -6.67
CA ALA A 6 -1.28 8.06 -7.02
C ALA A 6 0.24 8.25 -6.90
N ALA A 7 0.85 7.72 -5.84
CA ALA A 7 2.29 7.77 -5.59
C ALA A 7 3.05 6.84 -6.55
N ALA A 8 2.58 5.60 -6.75
CA ALA A 8 3.16 4.63 -7.67
C ALA A 8 3.28 5.20 -9.08
N LYS A 9 2.21 5.84 -9.58
CA LYS A 9 2.20 6.49 -10.90
C LYS A 9 3.24 7.62 -11.02
N ARG A 10 3.45 8.40 -9.95
CA ARG A 10 4.39 9.54 -9.94
C ARG A 10 5.86 9.11 -9.77
N LEU A 11 6.08 7.95 -9.16
CA LEU A 11 7.40 7.39 -8.89
C LEU A 11 7.80 6.30 -9.89
N GLN A 12 6.90 5.92 -10.79
CA GLN A 12 7.17 4.96 -11.86
C GLN A 12 8.39 5.39 -12.69
N GLY A 13 9.32 4.44 -12.90
CA GLY A 13 10.56 4.69 -13.64
C GLY A 13 11.64 5.46 -12.88
N LYS A 14 11.41 5.83 -11.61
CA LYS A 14 12.40 6.55 -10.77
C LYS A 14 13.21 5.64 -9.85
N GLY A 15 13.16 4.32 -10.05
CA GLY A 15 13.84 3.34 -9.20
C GLY A 15 13.21 3.17 -7.81
N THR A 16 11.93 3.55 -7.65
CA THR A 16 11.17 3.38 -6.41
C THR A 16 9.86 2.66 -6.70
N SER A 17 9.60 1.56 -6.01
CA SER A 17 8.30 0.90 -5.99
C SER A 17 7.45 1.40 -4.83
N VAL A 18 6.14 1.44 -5.03
CA VAL A 18 5.18 1.79 -3.98
C VAL A 18 4.14 0.68 -3.94
N VAL A 19 4.00 0.01 -2.82
CA VAL A 19 3.05 -1.09 -2.64
C VAL A 19 2.30 -0.88 -1.34
N ALA A 20 1.16 -1.56 -1.20
CA ALA A 20 0.44 -1.63 0.06
C ALA A 20 0.29 -3.08 0.47
N MET A 21 0.14 -3.31 1.77
CA MET A 21 -0.26 -4.61 2.26
C MET A 21 -1.19 -4.49 3.44
N HIS A 22 -2.01 -5.52 3.62
CA HIS A 22 -2.75 -5.75 4.85
C HIS A 22 -2.07 -6.86 5.65
N PRO A 23 -1.76 -6.64 6.95
CA PRO A 23 -1.03 -7.60 7.76
C PRO A 23 -1.86 -8.80 8.24
N GLY A 24 -3.15 -8.84 7.94
CA GLY A 24 -4.10 -9.81 8.49
C GLY A 24 -4.84 -9.26 9.72
N TYR A 25 -5.85 -10.00 10.19
CA TYR A 25 -6.53 -9.69 11.44
C TYR A 25 -5.75 -10.35 12.59
N VAL A 26 -4.70 -9.64 13.05
CA VAL A 26 -3.66 -10.17 13.95
C VAL A 26 -3.77 -9.64 15.39
N PRO A 27 -3.29 -10.40 16.40
CA PRO A 27 -3.45 -10.07 17.82
C PRO A 27 -2.54 -8.90 18.22
N THR A 28 -3.11 -7.71 18.25
CA THR A 28 -2.46 -6.46 18.66
C THR A 28 -3.32 -5.74 19.68
N LYS A 29 -2.82 -4.65 20.28
CA LYS A 29 -3.64 -3.80 21.15
C LYS A 29 -4.90 -3.27 20.45
N LEU A 30 -4.83 -3.02 19.14
CA LEU A 30 -5.98 -2.55 18.34
C LEU A 30 -7.09 -3.59 18.26
N THR A 31 -6.74 -4.88 18.31
CA THR A 31 -7.67 -6.01 18.28
C THR A 31 -7.93 -6.60 19.66
N LYS A 32 -7.47 -5.92 20.73
CA LYS A 32 -7.46 -6.43 22.12
C LYS A 32 -6.81 -7.82 22.26
N PHE A 33 -5.92 -8.18 21.35
CA PHE A 33 -5.31 -9.50 21.25
C PHE A 33 -6.29 -10.65 21.01
N GLU A 34 -7.50 -10.37 20.50
CA GLU A 34 -8.56 -11.37 20.26
C GLU A 34 -8.60 -11.89 18.81
N ALA A 35 -7.73 -11.37 17.94
CA ALA A 35 -7.75 -11.72 16.53
C ALA A 35 -7.13 -13.12 16.26
N PRO A 36 -7.69 -13.90 15.32
CA PRO A 36 -7.34 -15.31 15.12
C PRO A 36 -6.13 -15.53 14.22
N ASP A 37 -5.75 -14.56 13.39
CA ASP A 37 -4.66 -14.76 12.44
C ASP A 37 -3.30 -14.68 13.14
N LYS A 38 -2.32 -15.39 12.57
CA LYS A 38 -0.95 -15.38 13.07
C LYS A 38 -0.24 -14.10 12.64
N MET A 39 0.52 -13.49 13.54
CA MET A 39 1.29 -12.28 13.24
C MET A 39 2.38 -12.54 12.18
N GLU A 40 2.93 -13.75 12.19
CA GLU A 40 4.01 -14.20 11.32
C GLU A 40 3.60 -14.17 9.83
N ASP A 41 2.35 -14.50 9.52
CA ASP A 41 1.84 -14.53 8.13
C ASP A 41 1.94 -13.15 7.46
N GLY A 42 1.66 -12.09 8.21
CA GLY A 42 1.82 -10.70 7.75
C GLY A 42 3.28 -10.28 7.71
N LEU A 43 4.08 -10.67 8.71
CA LEU A 43 5.50 -10.35 8.79
C LEU A 43 6.30 -10.90 7.59
N GLU A 44 6.05 -12.16 7.20
CA GLU A 44 6.70 -12.77 6.03
C GLU A 44 6.46 -11.98 4.74
N THR A 45 5.26 -11.40 4.61
CA THR A 45 4.90 -10.55 3.46
C THR A 45 5.63 -9.21 3.54
N TYR A 46 5.71 -8.59 4.72
CA TYR A 46 6.48 -7.36 4.92
C TYR A 46 7.95 -7.54 4.55
N VAL A 47 8.58 -8.62 5.00
CA VAL A 47 10.00 -8.92 4.70
C VAL A 47 10.20 -9.07 3.19
N MET A 48 9.39 -9.91 2.53
CA MET A 48 9.45 -10.08 1.08
C MET A 48 9.33 -8.74 0.32
N LEU A 49 8.38 -7.87 0.72
CA LEU A 49 8.19 -6.57 0.08
C LEU A 49 9.34 -5.58 0.37
N ALA A 50 9.91 -5.62 1.57
CA ALA A 50 11.03 -4.75 1.94
C ALA A 50 12.34 -5.17 1.25
N GLU A 51 12.56 -6.47 1.07
CA GLU A 51 13.72 -7.03 0.39
C GLU A 51 13.59 -6.96 -1.14
N GLY A 52 12.42 -6.58 -1.66
CA GLY A 52 12.18 -6.49 -3.10
C GLY A 52 12.01 -7.87 -3.76
N GLU A 53 11.66 -8.90 -2.99
CA GLU A 53 11.43 -10.27 -3.47
C GLU A 53 10.06 -10.43 -4.17
N TYR A 54 9.73 -9.51 -5.06
CA TYR A 54 8.54 -9.51 -5.91
C TYR A 54 8.87 -8.84 -7.25
N ASP A 55 7.97 -8.84 -8.23
CA ASP A 55 8.26 -8.21 -9.53
C ASP A 55 8.20 -6.68 -9.43
N VAL A 56 9.28 -6.09 -8.91
CA VAL A 56 9.47 -4.63 -8.77
C VAL A 56 9.38 -3.88 -10.10
N SER A 57 9.51 -4.56 -11.25
CA SER A 57 9.45 -3.95 -12.58
C SER A 57 8.02 -3.73 -13.08
N GLY A 58 7.05 -4.52 -12.61
CA GLY A 58 5.64 -4.47 -13.01
C GLY A 58 4.62 -4.33 -11.86
N GLU A 59 5.07 -4.38 -10.60
CA GLU A 59 4.19 -4.49 -9.42
C GLU A 59 4.20 -3.28 -8.48
N THR A 60 4.61 -2.10 -8.95
CA THR A 60 4.26 -0.86 -8.24
C THR A 60 2.74 -0.61 -8.31
N GLY A 61 2.16 -0.02 -7.27
CA GLY A 61 0.72 0.19 -7.12
C GLY A 61 -0.07 -1.08 -6.79
N ARG A 62 0.57 -2.13 -6.28
CA ARG A 62 -0.10 -3.40 -5.93
C ARG A 62 -0.43 -3.49 -4.45
N TYR A 63 -1.41 -4.36 -4.16
CA TYR A 63 -1.90 -4.67 -2.83
C TYR A 63 -1.58 -6.14 -2.51
N PHE A 64 -1.11 -6.40 -1.30
CA PHE A 64 -0.72 -7.72 -0.85
C PHE A 64 -1.46 -8.10 0.43
N ASP A 65 -1.81 -9.37 0.52
CA ASP A 65 -2.38 -10.01 1.70
C ASP A 65 -1.30 -10.88 2.39
N PRO A 66 -1.55 -11.35 3.62
CA PRO A 66 -0.61 -12.21 4.34
C PRO A 66 -0.21 -13.46 3.55
N LYS A 67 0.90 -14.10 3.96
CA LYS A 67 1.48 -15.30 3.33
C LYS A 67 2.02 -15.06 1.92
N LYS A 68 2.59 -13.87 1.68
CA LYS A 68 3.23 -13.50 0.40
C LYS A 68 2.26 -13.54 -0.79
N GLN A 69 1.00 -13.18 -0.56
CA GLN A 69 -0.05 -13.28 -1.58
C GLN A 69 -0.38 -11.92 -2.17
N LYS A 70 -0.64 -11.89 -3.49
CA LYS A 70 -1.28 -10.74 -4.11
C LYS A 70 -2.73 -10.70 -3.65
N GLY A 71 -3.12 -9.55 -3.12
CA GLY A 71 -4.49 -9.30 -2.69
C GLY A 71 -5.29 -8.56 -3.76
N GLU A 72 -6.59 -8.44 -3.51
CA GLU A 72 -7.49 -7.66 -4.33
C GLU A 72 -7.92 -6.39 -3.60
N PRO A 73 -7.52 -5.20 -4.08
CA PRO A 73 -7.98 -3.96 -3.50
C PRO A 73 -9.43 -3.67 -3.89
N LEU A 74 -10.07 -2.78 -3.12
CA LEU A 74 -11.43 -2.33 -3.44
C LEU A 74 -11.48 -1.66 -4.83
N PRO A 75 -12.43 -2.02 -5.72
CA PRO A 75 -12.52 -1.47 -7.08
C PRO A 75 -12.59 0.05 -7.15
N ALA A 76 -13.24 0.69 -6.17
CA ALA A 76 -13.34 2.15 -6.09
C ALA A 76 -11.96 2.85 -6.07
N THR A 77 -10.91 2.15 -5.67
CA THR A 77 -9.55 2.71 -5.61
C THR A 77 -8.86 2.84 -6.97
N GLU A 78 -9.46 2.30 -8.04
CA GLU A 78 -9.02 2.51 -9.42
C GLU A 78 -9.43 3.87 -9.98
N ASP A 79 -10.41 4.54 -9.37
CA ASP A 79 -10.87 5.86 -9.77
C ASP A 79 -9.77 6.92 -9.55
N VAL A 80 -9.27 7.49 -10.66
CA VAL A 80 -8.20 8.49 -10.62
C VAL A 80 -8.66 9.80 -9.98
N GLY A 81 -9.93 10.18 -10.14
CA GLY A 81 -10.49 11.37 -9.49
C GLY A 81 -10.47 11.24 -7.97
N LEU A 82 -10.83 10.06 -7.45
CA LEU A 82 -10.75 9.75 -6.03
C LEU A 82 -9.31 9.71 -5.52
N GLN A 83 -8.39 9.16 -6.31
CA GLN A 83 -6.96 9.17 -6.00
C GLN A 83 -6.44 10.60 -5.82
N GLU A 84 -6.73 11.49 -6.78
CA GLU A 84 -6.28 12.88 -6.74
C GLU A 84 -7.00 13.70 -5.66
N ALA A 85 -8.27 13.43 -5.38
CA ALA A 85 -8.99 14.06 -4.26
C ALA A 85 -8.35 13.71 -2.91
N VAL A 86 -7.93 12.45 -2.71
CA VAL A 86 -7.20 12.02 -1.50
C VAL A 86 -5.84 12.71 -1.41
N VAL A 87 -5.08 12.76 -2.51
CA VAL A 87 -3.79 13.47 -2.53
C VAL A 87 -3.99 14.94 -2.15
N LYS A 88 -4.91 15.64 -2.81
CA LYS A 88 -5.20 17.04 -2.52
C LYS A 88 -5.56 17.28 -1.05
N ALA A 89 -6.45 16.46 -0.49
CA ALA A 89 -6.84 16.58 0.91
C ALA A 89 -5.63 16.42 1.86
N LEU A 90 -4.72 15.50 1.56
CA LEU A 90 -3.50 15.31 2.35
C LEU A 90 -2.51 16.47 2.17
N GLU A 91 -2.35 17.00 0.96
CA GLU A 91 -1.50 18.17 0.72
C GLU A 91 -2.02 19.42 1.43
N ASP A 92 -3.33 19.67 1.35
CA ASP A 92 -3.98 20.79 2.03
C ASP A 92 -3.86 20.65 3.57
N PHE A 93 -4.01 19.43 4.10
CA PHE A 93 -3.92 19.16 5.54
C PHE A 93 -2.49 19.26 6.09
N THR A 94 -1.50 18.73 5.36
CA THR A 94 -0.11 18.65 5.82
C THR A 94 0.74 19.84 5.41
N GLY A 95 0.32 20.61 4.40
CA GLY A 95 1.14 21.65 3.76
C GLY A 95 2.28 21.10 2.92
N LEU A 96 2.37 19.78 2.74
CA LEU A 96 3.41 19.10 1.96
C LEU A 96 2.89 18.71 0.59
N LYS A 97 3.75 18.76 -0.43
CA LYS A 97 3.43 18.30 -1.79
C LYS A 97 3.94 16.88 -2.01
N LEU A 98 3.10 16.02 -2.59
CA LEU A 98 3.55 14.71 -3.03
C LEU A 98 4.49 14.87 -4.23
N PRO A 99 5.71 14.30 -4.25
CA PRO A 99 6.63 14.50 -5.37
C PRO A 99 6.00 14.11 -6.71
N GLY A 100 5.98 15.06 -7.65
CA GLY A 100 5.31 14.89 -8.94
C GLY A 100 3.81 15.20 -8.96
N SER A 101 3.25 15.82 -7.91
CA SER A 101 2.01 16.60 -8.06
C SER A 101 2.29 17.87 -8.87
N ALA A 102 1.35 18.20 -9.77
CA ALA A 102 1.38 19.40 -10.60
C ALA A 102 0.87 20.63 -9.82
#